data_AF-A2ES06-F1
#
_entry.id   AF-A2ES06-F1
#
_cell.length_a   1.000
_cell.length_b   1.000
_cell.length_c   1.000
_cell.angle_alpha   90.00
_cell.angle_beta   90.00
_cell.angle_gamma   90.00
#
_symmetry.space_group_name_H-M   'P 1'
#
loop_
_entity.id
_entity.type
_entity.pdbx_description
1 polymer ?
#
loop_
_entity_poly.entity_id
_entity_poly.type
_entity_poly.pdbx_seq_one_letter_code
_entity_poly.pdbx_strand_id
1 'polypeptide(L)'
;MQLFGMILEKKYNKINPNDSKILFLPPTTLEFFRFYPDDSVIPTLQYFPALKYRYVFIPFTNSVSLTETGDHWALLVWEPNFNSQNASNFYYLDSSGQGNRKYGESIVERLSKLYQIAKYNFIPYSSPQQNNHSDCGMFVMAFMECIAEHLIIERINDIVSQQYVTKLRKEFERKYLKPKWKVHTKSAEK
;
A
#
# COMPACT_ATOMS: atom_id res chain seq x y z
N MET A 1 3.82 7.73 -2.08
CA MET A 1 3.03 6.65 -1.48
C MET A 1 1.99 7.16 -0.48
N GLN A 2 2.38 7.82 0.62
CA GLN A 2 1.45 8.28 1.68
C GLN A 2 0.22 9.04 1.16
N LEU A 3 0.46 10.11 0.40
CA LEU A 3 -0.60 10.94 -0.19
C LEU A 3 -1.56 10.11 -1.06
N PHE A 4 -1.03 9.15 -1.81
CA PHE A 4 -1.83 8.33 -2.73
C PHE A 4 -2.76 7.39 -1.96
N GLY A 5 -2.26 6.71 -0.92
CA GLY A 5 -3.09 5.88 -0.04
C GLY A 5 -4.26 6.65 0.58
N MET A 6 -3.98 7.84 1.11
CA MET A 6 -5.01 8.73 1.67
C MET A 6 -6.05 9.18 0.62
N ILE A 7 -5.61 9.42 -0.62
CA ILE A 7 -6.52 9.75 -1.73
C ILE A 7 -7.44 8.57 -2.03
N LEU A 8 -6.92 7.34 -2.06
CA LEU A 8 -7.72 6.14 -2.32
C LEU A 8 -8.74 5.89 -1.22
N GLU A 9 -8.34 5.96 0.05
CA GLU A 9 -9.29 5.82 1.17
C GLU A 9 -10.42 6.83 1.07
N LYS A 10 -10.09 8.11 0.81
CA LYS A 10 -11.10 9.15 0.62
C LYS A 10 -12.00 8.92 -0.60
N LYS A 11 -11.46 8.35 -1.68
CA LYS A 11 -12.18 8.13 -2.94
C LYS A 11 -13.13 6.93 -2.85
N TYR A 12 -12.72 5.84 -2.23
CA TYR A 12 -13.42 4.55 -2.28
C TYR A 12 -14.12 4.16 -0.97
N ASN A 13 -13.76 4.75 0.17
CA ASN A 13 -14.59 4.63 1.37
C ASN A 13 -15.74 5.64 1.30
N LYS A 14 -16.95 5.19 1.67
CA LYS A 14 -18.09 6.07 1.82
C LYS A 14 -17.89 7.01 3.02
N ILE A 15 -18.65 8.09 3.07
CA ILE A 15 -18.64 9.06 4.19
C ILE A 15 -18.96 8.37 5.54
N ASN A 16 -19.69 7.25 5.54
CA ASN A 16 -19.94 6.45 6.73
C ASN A 16 -18.75 5.52 7.04
N PRO A 17 -18.07 5.67 8.21
CA PRO A 17 -16.95 4.83 8.59
C PRO A 17 -17.28 3.33 8.59
N ASN A 18 -18.53 2.94 8.89
CA ASN A 18 -18.97 1.54 8.92
C ASN A 18 -19.10 0.90 7.53
N ASP A 19 -19.15 1.71 6.47
CA ASP A 19 -19.21 1.24 5.09
C ASP A 19 -17.82 1.16 4.42
N SER A 20 -16.77 1.57 5.14
CA SER A 20 -15.40 1.58 4.62
C SER A 20 -14.96 0.17 4.25
N LYS A 21 -14.38 0.02 3.06
CA LYS A 21 -13.93 -1.26 2.53
C LYS A 21 -12.41 -1.38 2.61
N ILE A 22 -11.69 -0.28 2.53
CA ILE A 22 -10.23 -0.29 2.49
C ILE A 22 -9.64 0.52 3.63
N LEU A 23 -8.52 0.05 4.17
CA LEU A 23 -7.66 0.81 5.07
C LEU A 23 -6.29 0.91 4.43
N PHE A 24 -5.66 2.08 4.51
CA PHE A 24 -4.27 2.26 4.14
C PHE A 24 -3.41 2.32 5.39
N LEU A 25 -2.44 1.41 5.51
CA LEU A 25 -1.40 1.48 6.55
C LEU A 25 -0.21 2.27 5.99
N PRO A 26 0.06 3.49 6.49
CA PRO A 26 1.21 4.30 6.06
C PRO A 26 2.53 3.53 6.15
N PRO A 27 3.45 3.67 5.18
CA PRO A 27 4.79 3.10 5.31
C PRO A 27 5.47 3.51 6.62
N THR A 28 5.35 4.76 7.05
CA THR A 28 5.95 5.25 8.31
C THR A 28 5.35 4.57 9.55
N THR A 29 4.05 4.32 9.56
CA THR A 29 3.39 3.57 10.63
C THR A 29 3.83 2.10 10.60
N LEU A 30 3.99 1.52 9.42
CA LEU A 30 4.50 0.16 9.28
C LEU A 30 5.93 0.05 9.82
N GLU A 31 6.84 0.97 9.49
CA GLU A 31 8.20 0.96 10.04
C GLU A 31 8.19 1.08 11.57
N PHE A 32 7.30 1.91 12.13
CA PHE A 32 7.07 1.97 13.58
C PHE A 32 6.65 0.60 14.13
N PHE A 33 5.69 -0.08 13.50
CA PHE A 33 5.25 -1.41 13.93
C PHE A 33 6.34 -2.47 13.81
N ARG A 34 7.19 -2.39 12.79
CA ARG A 34 8.27 -3.33 12.51
C ARG A 34 9.42 -3.24 13.51
N PHE A 35 9.82 -2.02 13.87
CA PHE A 35 11.10 -1.80 14.56
C PHE A 35 10.98 -1.32 16.00
N TYR A 36 9.80 -0.92 16.47
CA TYR A 36 9.61 -0.56 17.87
C TYR A 36 9.13 -1.73 18.74
N PRO A 37 9.47 -1.74 20.04
CA PRO A 37 8.99 -2.73 21.00
C PRO A 37 7.46 -2.76 21.14
N ASP A 38 6.93 -3.92 21.52
CA ASP A 38 5.48 -4.17 21.64
C ASP A 38 4.79 -3.15 22.55
N ASP A 39 5.40 -2.79 23.69
CA ASP A 39 4.83 -1.83 24.65
C ASP A 39 4.66 -0.42 24.07
N SER A 40 5.45 -0.07 23.04
CA SER A 40 5.29 1.19 22.32
C SER A 40 4.23 1.09 21.22
N VAL A 41 4.14 -0.07 20.55
CA VAL A 41 3.29 -0.26 19.37
C VAL A 41 1.84 -0.57 19.76
N ILE A 42 1.60 -1.48 20.71
CA ILE A 42 0.28 -1.98 21.09
C ILE A 42 -0.73 -0.86 21.40
N PRO A 43 -0.38 0.19 22.18
CA PRO A 43 -1.31 1.28 22.48
C PRO A 43 -1.80 2.05 21.24
N THR A 44 -1.05 2.00 20.14
CA THR A 44 -1.36 2.72 18.90
C THR A 44 -2.27 1.93 17.95
N LEU A 45 -2.43 0.61 18.15
CA LEU A 45 -3.20 -0.25 17.25
C LEU A 45 -4.67 0.16 17.15
N GLN A 46 -5.22 0.81 18.19
CA GLN A 46 -6.58 1.35 18.18
C GLN A 46 -6.84 2.37 17.07
N TYR A 47 -5.80 3.10 16.63
CA TYR A 47 -5.89 4.07 15.52
C TYR A 47 -5.85 3.41 14.15
N PHE A 48 -5.55 2.11 14.09
CA PHE A 48 -5.51 1.30 12.87
C PHE A 48 -6.37 0.04 13.06
N PRO A 49 -7.71 0.18 13.08
CA PRO A 49 -8.63 -0.92 13.34
C PRO A 49 -8.78 -1.86 12.12
N ALA A 50 -7.66 -2.43 11.68
CA ALA A 50 -7.50 -3.23 10.47
C ALA A 50 -8.57 -4.32 10.31
N LEU A 51 -8.93 -5.00 11.39
CA LEU A 51 -9.91 -6.09 11.39
C LEU A 51 -11.34 -5.70 10.96
N LYS A 52 -11.64 -4.39 10.86
CA LYS A 52 -12.95 -3.89 10.42
C LYS A 52 -13.06 -3.72 8.90
N TYR A 53 -11.96 -3.85 8.17
CA TYR A 53 -11.91 -3.53 6.75
C TYR A 53 -11.87 -4.79 5.89
N ARG A 54 -12.33 -4.67 4.64
CA ARG A 54 -12.28 -5.74 3.65
C ARG A 54 -10.86 -5.99 3.15
N TYR A 55 -10.09 -4.92 2.97
CA TYR A 55 -8.67 -4.97 2.64
C TYR A 55 -7.89 -3.90 3.41
N VAL A 56 -6.67 -4.23 3.81
CA VAL A 56 -5.68 -3.30 4.35
C VAL A 56 -4.47 -3.28 3.43
N PHE A 57 -4.20 -2.13 2.84
CA PHE A 57 -3.05 -1.92 1.96
C PHE A 57 -1.83 -1.54 2.79
N ILE A 58 -0.77 -2.33 2.68
CA ILE A 58 0.45 -2.21 3.48
C ILE A 58 1.63 -2.13 2.51
N PRO A 59 1.90 -0.95 1.91
CA PRO A 59 3.11 -0.74 1.14
C PRO A 59 4.34 -0.81 2.04
N PHE A 60 5.38 -1.48 1.58
CA PHE A 60 6.61 -1.64 2.35
C PHE A 60 7.85 -1.64 1.46
N THR A 61 9.01 -1.44 2.08
CA THR A 61 10.31 -1.62 1.44
C THR A 61 11.11 -2.71 2.13
N ASN A 62 12.21 -3.12 1.50
CA ASN A 62 13.22 -4.01 2.08
C ASN A 62 14.13 -3.34 3.14
N SER A 63 13.70 -2.22 3.75
CA SER A 63 14.42 -1.63 4.88
C SER A 63 14.64 -2.67 5.99
N VAL A 64 15.78 -2.61 6.67
CA VAL A 64 16.10 -3.49 7.81
C VAL A 64 16.14 -2.74 9.14
N SER A 65 16.10 -1.41 9.10
CA SER A 65 16.08 -0.54 10.28
C SER A 65 15.45 0.81 9.95
N LEU A 66 15.20 1.63 10.97
CA LEU A 66 14.69 3.00 10.80
C LEU A 66 15.70 3.94 10.12
N THR A 67 16.98 3.60 10.13
CA THR A 67 18.07 4.40 9.57
C THR A 67 18.44 3.99 8.15
N GLU A 68 18.00 2.80 7.72
CA GLU A 68 18.26 2.28 6.38
C GLU A 68 17.02 2.41 5.50
N THR A 69 17.14 3.23 4.47
CA THR A 69 16.13 3.31 3.42
C THR A 69 16.23 2.09 2.51
N GLY A 70 15.18 1.26 2.51
CA GLY A 70 15.00 0.25 1.46
C GLY A 70 14.83 0.91 0.08
N ASP A 71 15.23 0.20 -0.96
CA ASP A 71 15.28 0.69 -2.35
C ASP A 71 14.16 0.13 -3.23
N HIS A 72 13.51 -0.94 -2.80
CA HIS A 72 12.48 -1.62 -3.57
C HIS A 72 11.14 -1.65 -2.84
N TRP A 73 10.08 -1.17 -3.50
CA TRP A 73 8.72 -1.16 -2.97
C TRP A 73 7.96 -2.42 -3.37
N ALA A 74 7.29 -3.01 -2.39
CA ALA A 74 6.32 -4.09 -2.57
C ALA A 74 5.03 -3.77 -1.79
N LEU A 75 4.00 -4.59 -1.99
CA LEU A 75 2.70 -4.42 -1.36
C LEU A 75 2.28 -5.72 -0.66
N LEU A 76 1.87 -5.58 0.60
CA LEU A 76 1.02 -6.57 1.25
C LEU A 76 -0.42 -6.08 1.19
N VAL A 77 -1.34 -6.96 0.79
CA VAL A 77 -2.78 -6.75 0.90
C VAL A 77 -3.27 -7.72 1.94
N TRP A 78 -3.61 -7.20 3.10
CA TRP A 78 -4.20 -8.00 4.17
C TRP A 78 -5.72 -8.01 3.97
N GLU A 79 -6.29 -9.20 3.83
CA GLU A 79 -7.70 -9.51 3.89
C GLU A 79 -7.99 -10.10 5.28
N PRO A 80 -8.47 -9.29 6.23
CA PRO A 80 -8.66 -9.73 7.60
C PRO A 80 -9.83 -10.69 7.70
N ASN A 81 -9.66 -11.73 8.51
CA ASN A 81 -10.76 -12.57 8.98
C ASN A 81 -10.85 -12.49 10.51
N PHE A 82 -12.02 -12.09 11.01
CA PHE A 82 -12.27 -12.00 12.45
C PHE A 82 -12.71 -13.33 13.07
N ASN A 83 -13.17 -14.29 12.26
CA ASN A 83 -13.59 -15.59 12.75
C ASN A 83 -12.37 -16.49 12.94
N SER A 84 -12.11 -16.94 14.18
CA SER A 84 -10.98 -17.80 14.55
C SER A 84 -10.93 -19.15 13.81
N GLN A 85 -12.01 -19.53 13.13
CA GLN A 85 -12.05 -20.72 12.29
C GLN A 85 -11.37 -20.51 10.94
N ASN A 86 -11.37 -19.28 10.41
CA ASN A 86 -10.83 -18.94 9.10
C ASN A 86 -9.54 -18.14 9.23
N ALA A 87 -8.57 -18.44 8.37
CA ALA A 87 -7.32 -17.69 8.32
C ALA A 87 -7.53 -16.30 7.72
N SER A 88 -6.80 -15.30 8.23
CA SER A 88 -6.58 -14.04 7.51
C SER A 88 -5.64 -14.28 6.32
N ASN A 89 -5.89 -13.65 5.19
CA ASN A 89 -5.01 -13.79 4.01
C ASN A 89 -4.12 -12.56 3.86
N PHE A 90 -2.85 -12.77 3.57
CA PHE A 90 -1.91 -11.72 3.23
C PHE A 90 -1.36 -12.00 1.84
N TYR A 91 -1.86 -11.25 0.86
CA TYR A 91 -1.38 -11.35 -0.52
C TYR A 91 -0.14 -10.48 -0.68
N TYR A 92 0.95 -11.08 -1.13
CA TYR A 92 2.21 -10.40 -1.40
C TYR A 92 2.34 -10.12 -2.88
N LEU A 93 2.41 -8.84 -3.24
CA LEU A 93 2.58 -8.37 -4.61
C LEU A 93 3.92 -7.66 -4.76
N ASP A 94 4.67 -8.10 -5.75
CA ASP A 94 6.00 -7.57 -6.07
C ASP A 94 6.15 -7.52 -7.59
N SER A 95 6.54 -6.35 -8.08
CA SER A 95 6.73 -6.09 -9.51
C SER A 95 8.16 -6.39 -9.99
N SER A 96 9.08 -6.81 -9.10
CA SER A 96 10.49 -7.07 -9.41
C SER A 96 10.95 -8.44 -8.87
N GLY A 97 10.33 -9.53 -9.34
CA GLY A 97 10.87 -10.88 -9.18
C GLY A 97 10.85 -11.44 -7.74
N GLN A 98 9.95 -10.94 -6.88
CA GLN A 98 9.78 -11.39 -5.48
C GLN A 98 10.99 -11.18 -4.55
N GLY A 99 11.89 -10.25 -4.86
CA GLY A 99 13.07 -9.96 -4.03
C GLY A 99 12.75 -9.56 -2.59
N ASN A 100 11.54 -9.06 -2.33
CA ASN A 100 11.10 -8.63 -1.01
C ASN A 100 10.38 -9.70 -0.17
N ARG A 101 10.29 -10.94 -0.63
CA ARG A 101 9.44 -11.98 -0.01
C ARG A 101 9.70 -12.18 1.49
N LYS A 102 10.97 -12.37 1.87
CA LYS A 102 11.36 -12.59 3.28
C LYS A 102 10.95 -11.43 4.20
N TYR A 103 10.98 -10.20 3.69
CA TYR A 103 10.56 -9.02 4.44
C TYR A 103 9.04 -8.99 4.59
N GLY A 104 8.33 -9.37 3.52
CA GLY A 104 6.87 -9.54 3.55
C GLY A 104 6.45 -10.59 4.60
N GLU A 105 7.08 -11.76 4.61
CA GLU A 105 6.81 -12.83 5.59
C GLU A 105 7.03 -12.33 7.03
N SER A 106 8.17 -11.68 7.30
CA SER A 106 8.48 -11.10 8.61
C SER A 106 7.48 -10.02 9.05
N ILE A 107 7.02 -9.17 8.11
CA ILE A 107 5.98 -8.18 8.39
C ILE A 107 4.65 -8.86 8.74
N VAL A 108 4.26 -9.90 8.01
CA VAL A 108 3.02 -10.65 8.28
C VAL A 108 3.07 -11.34 9.64
N GLU A 109 4.19 -11.95 10.00
CA GLU A 109 4.40 -12.50 11.35
C GLU A 109 4.24 -11.43 12.43
N ARG A 110 4.88 -10.27 12.23
CA ARG A 110 4.83 -9.13 13.16
C ARG A 110 3.41 -8.63 13.35
N LEU A 111 2.70 -8.36 12.25
CA LEU A 111 1.32 -7.88 12.28
C LEU A 111 0.38 -8.93 12.90
N SER A 112 0.57 -10.21 12.59
CA SER A 112 -0.24 -11.28 13.16
C SER A 112 -0.09 -11.38 14.67
N LYS A 113 1.13 -11.19 15.21
CA LYS A 113 1.35 -11.08 16.66
C LYS A 113 0.65 -9.85 17.25
N LEU A 114 0.87 -8.67 16.67
CA LEU A 114 0.33 -7.41 17.17
C LEU A 114 -1.21 -7.40 17.20
N TYR A 115 -1.84 -7.93 16.16
CA TYR A 115 -3.30 -8.00 16.03
C TYR A 115 -3.90 -9.32 16.57
N GLN A 116 -3.09 -10.18 17.20
CA GLN A 116 -3.51 -11.46 17.78
C GLN A 116 -4.25 -12.36 16.78
N ILE A 117 -3.76 -12.42 15.54
CA ILE A 117 -4.31 -13.24 14.47
C ILE A 117 -3.86 -14.69 14.68
N ALA A 118 -4.80 -15.56 15.07
CA ALA A 118 -4.49 -16.95 15.38
C ALA A 118 -4.11 -17.80 14.15
N LYS A 119 -4.66 -17.47 12.98
CA LYS A 119 -4.43 -18.20 11.71
C LYS A 119 -4.28 -17.20 10.58
N TYR A 120 -3.22 -17.35 9.79
CA TYR A 120 -3.01 -16.54 8.60
C TYR A 120 -2.32 -17.33 7.48
N ASN A 121 -2.53 -16.87 6.25
CA ASN A 121 -1.83 -17.37 5.06
C ASN A 121 -0.99 -16.25 4.47
N PHE A 122 0.26 -16.56 4.13
CA PHE A 122 1.09 -15.71 3.26
C PHE A 122 0.99 -16.23 1.83
N ILE A 123 0.47 -15.41 0.91
CA ILE A 123 0.13 -15.82 -0.45
C ILE A 123 0.95 -14.98 -1.43
N PRO A 124 2.07 -15.49 -1.96
CA PRO A 124 2.76 -14.86 -3.08
C PRO A 124 1.81 -14.78 -4.28
N TYR A 125 1.51 -13.56 -4.73
CA TYR A 125 0.59 -13.33 -5.82
C TYR A 125 1.37 -13.14 -7.14
N SER A 126 0.95 -13.84 -8.19
CA SER A 126 1.53 -13.67 -9.53
C SER A 126 1.01 -12.38 -10.15
N SER A 127 1.67 -11.26 -9.85
CA SER A 127 1.35 -9.92 -10.35
C SER A 127 2.14 -9.54 -11.61
N PRO A 128 1.66 -8.54 -12.38
CA PRO A 128 2.41 -7.95 -13.49
C PRO A 128 3.77 -7.43 -13.03
N GLN A 129 4.80 -7.69 -13.84
CA GLN A 129 6.18 -7.33 -13.54
C GLN A 129 6.58 -6.03 -14.25
N GLN A 130 7.39 -5.22 -13.59
CA GLN A 130 8.00 -4.04 -14.19
C GLN A 130 9.10 -4.45 -15.17
N ASN A 131 9.33 -3.64 -16.20
CA ASN A 131 10.44 -3.84 -17.15
C ASN A 131 11.50 -2.75 -17.07
N ASN A 132 11.48 -1.95 -16.00
CA ASN A 132 12.46 -0.90 -15.69
C ASN A 132 12.87 -0.97 -14.21
N HIS A 133 13.64 0.01 -13.71
CA HIS A 133 14.20 -0.03 -12.35
C HIS A 133 13.57 0.98 -11.38
N SER A 134 12.57 1.76 -11.80
CA SER A 134 12.07 2.91 -11.01
C SER A 134 10.56 2.92 -10.80
N ASP A 135 9.82 2.02 -11.43
CA ASP A 135 8.36 1.95 -11.36
C ASP A 135 7.80 1.11 -10.21
N CYS A 136 8.62 0.45 -9.38
CA CYS A 136 8.12 -0.41 -8.29
C CYS A 136 7.07 0.30 -7.40
N GLY A 137 7.35 1.55 -7.01
CA GLY A 137 6.39 2.38 -6.25
C GLY A 137 5.14 2.76 -7.06
N MET A 138 5.24 2.91 -8.37
CA MET A 138 4.08 3.16 -9.23
C MET A 138 3.23 1.91 -9.43
N PHE A 139 3.84 0.72 -9.50
CA PHE A 139 3.13 -0.57 -9.53
C PHE A 139 2.35 -0.78 -8.23
N VAL A 140 2.96 -0.53 -7.07
CA VAL A 140 2.26 -0.58 -5.78
C VAL A 140 1.01 0.33 -5.78
N MET A 141 1.13 1.56 -6.29
CA MET A 141 -0.01 2.48 -6.43
C MET A 141 -1.07 1.93 -7.39
N ALA A 142 -0.68 1.39 -8.55
CA ALA A 142 -1.60 0.81 -9.51
C ALA A 142 -2.35 -0.42 -8.95
N PHE A 143 -1.66 -1.30 -8.20
CA PHE A 143 -2.27 -2.45 -7.52
C PHE A 143 -3.31 -1.99 -6.52
N MET A 144 -2.96 -1.03 -5.65
CA MET A 144 -3.88 -0.49 -4.65
C MET A 144 -5.12 0.15 -5.30
N GLU A 145 -4.95 0.95 -6.36
CA GLU A 145 -6.08 1.58 -7.05
C GLU A 145 -6.99 0.54 -7.71
N CYS A 146 -6.42 -0.46 -8.38
CA CYS A 146 -7.18 -1.55 -9.00
C CYS A 146 -8.00 -2.34 -7.98
N ILE A 147 -7.38 -2.75 -6.86
CA ILE A 147 -8.09 -3.47 -5.79
C ILE A 147 -9.13 -2.57 -5.13
N ALA A 148 -8.81 -1.30 -4.87
CA ALA A 148 -9.75 -0.36 -4.25
C ALA A 148 -11.01 -0.16 -5.11
N GLU A 149 -10.85 -0.09 -6.43
CA GLU A 149 -11.95 0.12 -7.37
C GLU A 149 -12.83 -1.11 -7.53
N HIS A 150 -12.23 -2.30 -7.60
CA HIS A 150 -12.96 -3.53 -7.93
C HIS A 150 -13.24 -4.43 -6.73
N LEU A 151 -12.56 -4.23 -5.61
CA LEU A 151 -12.56 -5.07 -4.41
C LEU A 151 -12.22 -6.55 -4.69
N ILE A 152 -11.49 -6.81 -5.78
CA ILE A 152 -11.12 -8.12 -6.29
C ILE A 152 -9.64 -8.05 -6.69
N ILE A 153 -8.79 -8.89 -6.10
CA ILE A 153 -7.34 -8.86 -6.34
C ILE A 153 -6.97 -9.41 -7.72
N GLU A 154 -7.76 -10.36 -8.22
CA GLU A 154 -7.58 -11.04 -9.50
C GLU A 154 -7.56 -10.07 -10.69
N ARG A 155 -8.32 -8.97 -10.56
CA ARG A 155 -8.44 -7.90 -11.57
C ARG A 155 -7.14 -7.20 -11.88
N ILE A 156 -6.12 -7.31 -11.02
CA ILE A 156 -4.80 -6.75 -11.26
C ILE A 156 -4.22 -7.25 -12.57
N ASN A 157 -4.36 -8.55 -12.86
CA ASN A 157 -3.76 -9.15 -14.06
C ASN A 157 -4.48 -8.73 -15.35
N ASP A 158 -5.72 -8.26 -15.25
CA ASP A 158 -6.51 -7.79 -16.40
C ASP A 158 -6.23 -6.31 -16.71
N ILE A 159 -5.82 -5.52 -15.71
CA ILE A 159 -5.82 -4.05 -15.78
C ILE A 159 -4.40 -3.49 -15.71
N VAL A 160 -3.61 -3.98 -14.76
CA VAL A 160 -2.30 -3.40 -14.47
C VAL A 160 -1.28 -3.97 -15.44
N SER A 161 -0.56 -3.06 -16.09
CA SER A 161 0.53 -3.38 -17.01
C SER A 161 1.57 -2.28 -16.92
N GLN A 162 2.76 -2.54 -17.47
CA GLN A 162 3.80 -1.51 -17.57
C GLN A 162 3.29 -0.24 -18.30
N GLN A 163 2.50 -0.41 -19.36
CA GLN A 163 1.94 0.70 -20.14
C GLN A 163 0.94 1.52 -19.30
N TYR A 164 0.08 0.84 -18.53
CA TYR A 164 -0.82 1.48 -17.58
C TYR A 164 -0.05 2.27 -16.52
N VAL A 165 0.96 1.66 -15.91
CA VAL A 165 1.81 2.27 -14.87
C VAL A 165 2.53 3.52 -15.38
N THR A 166 3.09 3.47 -16.60
CA THR A 166 3.72 4.63 -17.23
C THR A 166 2.72 5.77 -17.46
N LYS A 167 1.47 5.47 -17.83
CA LYS A 167 0.41 6.47 -17.97
C LYS A 167 0.03 7.07 -16.60
N LEU A 168 -0.15 6.23 -15.59
CA LEU A 168 -0.45 6.64 -14.21
C LEU A 168 0.62 7.59 -13.68
N ARG A 169 1.91 7.30 -13.90
CA ARG A 169 3.03 8.17 -13.51
C ARG A 169 2.91 9.57 -14.13
N LYS A 170 2.72 9.64 -15.45
CA LYS A 170 2.56 10.92 -16.17
C LYS A 170 1.37 11.72 -15.65
N GLU A 171 0.25 11.06 -15.35
CA GLU A 171 -0.93 11.71 -14.78
C GLU A 171 -0.69 12.22 -13.36
N PHE A 172 -0.03 11.42 -12.52
CA PHE A 172 0.32 11.80 -11.16
C PHE A 172 1.26 13.02 -11.15
N GLU A 173 2.32 12.97 -11.95
CA GLU A 173 3.26 14.09 -12.11
C GLU A 173 2.55 15.36 -12.56
N ARG A 174 1.70 15.26 -13.58
CA ARG A 174 0.94 16.41 -14.11
C ARG A 174 0.00 17.01 -13.06
N LYS A 175 -0.62 16.19 -12.23
CA LYS A 175 -1.63 16.64 -11.26
C LYS A 175 -1.03 17.19 -9.98
N TYR A 176 0.08 16.61 -9.50
CA TYR A 176 0.59 16.85 -8.15
C TYR A 176 2.02 17.40 -8.10
N LEU A 177 2.84 17.23 -9.15
CA LEU A 177 4.26 17.61 -9.11
C LEU A 177 4.59 18.79 -10.03
N LYS A 178 3.84 19.02 -11.12
CA LYS A 178 4.05 20.18 -11.97
C LYS A 178 3.51 21.46 -11.32
N PRO A 179 4.34 22.51 -11.12
CA PRO A 179 3.87 23.76 -10.53
C PRO A 179 2.82 24.43 -11.41
N LYS A 180 1.66 24.78 -10.83
CA LYS A 180 0.64 25.63 -11.47
C LYS A 180 1.03 27.10 -11.39
N TRP A 181 2.25 27.46 -11.79
CA TRP A 181 2.61 28.87 -11.83
C TRP A 181 2.03 29.50 -13.10
N LYS A 182 0.89 30.20 -12.97
CA LYS A 182 0.50 31.20 -13.97
C LYS A 182 1.44 32.39 -13.78
N VAL A 183 2.47 32.50 -14.61
CA VAL A 183 3.23 33.75 -14.73
C VAL A 183 2.21 34.81 -15.17
N HIS A 184 1.81 35.68 -14.24
CA HIS A 184 1.22 36.95 -14.62
C HIS A 184 2.39 37.78 -15.14
N THR A 185 2.66 37.70 -16.43
CA THR A 185 3.49 38.70 -17.10
C THR A 185 2.69 40.01 -17.01
N LYS A 186 3.00 40.85 -16.02
CA LYS A 186 2.70 42.27 -16.12
C LYS A 186 3.51 42.76 -17.32
N SER A 187 2.82 43.06 -18.41
CA SER A 187 3.33 43.93 -19.46
C SER A 187 3.77 45.23 -18.79
N ALA A 188 5.08 45.45 -18.74
CA ALA A 188 5.63 46.77 -18.51
C ALA A 188 5.46 47.53 -19.84
N GLU A 189 4.32 48.21 -19.99
CA GLU A 189 4.19 49.29 -20.95
C GLU A 189 5.07 50.44 -20.46
N LYS A 190 6.08 50.76 -21.26
CA LYS A 190 6.77 52.05 -21.27
C LYS A 190 6.11 52.92 -22.33
#